data_AF-A0A2T4CTT0-F1
#
_entry.id   AF-A0A2T4CTT0-F1
#
_cell.length_a   1.000
_cell.length_b   1.000
_cell.length_c   1.000
_cell.angle_alpha   90.00
_cell.angle_beta   90.00
_cell.angle_gamma   90.00
#
_symmetry.space_group_name_H-M   'P 1'
#
loop_
_entity.id
_entity.type
_entity.pdbx_description
1 polymer ?
#
loop_
_entity_poly.entity_id
_entity_poly.type
_entity_poly.pdbx_seq_one_letter_code
_entity_poly.pdbx_strand_id
1 'polypeptide(L)'
;MTSFLFISAIISGLVLLIWGADKFIDGAAGIASNLGVAPLIVGLTIVGFGTSAPEMIVSAFAAFDGAPALGIGNAIGSNITNI
;
A
#
# COMPACT_ATOMS: atom_id res chain seq x y z
N MET A 1 29.03 -7.30 4.25
CA MET A 1 28.75 -5.99 3.62
C MET A 1 27.46 -6.03 2.79
N THR A 2 27.31 -7.00 1.89
CA THR A 2 26.12 -7.18 1.03
C THR A 2 24.81 -7.41 1.81
N SER A 3 24.81 -8.24 2.85
CA SER A 3 23.59 -8.48 3.67
C SER A 3 23.08 -7.21 4.35
N PHE A 4 23.98 -6.34 4.80
CA PHE A 4 23.62 -5.07 5.41
C PHE A 4 22.93 -4.14 4.40
N LEU A 5 23.43 -4.10 3.16
CA LEU A 5 22.80 -3.33 2.07
C LEU A 5 21.38 -3.84 1.78
N PHE A 6 21.18 -5.16 1.65
CA PHE A 6 19.84 -5.72 1.42
C PHE A 6 18.85 -5.40 2.54
N ILE A 7 19.27 -5.56 3.79
CA ILE A 7 18.42 -5.23 4.95
C ILE A 7 18.08 -3.74 4.94
N SER A 8 19.07 -2.87 4.69
CA SER A 8 18.83 -1.43 4.63
C SER A 8 17.86 -1.05 3.52
N ALA A 9 18.00 -1.66 2.34
CA ALA A 9 17.13 -1.42 1.19
C ALA A 9 15.68 -1.85 1.47
N ILE A 10 15.49 -3.02 2.11
CA ILE A 10 14.16 -3.50 2.50
C ILE A 10 13.52 -2.53 3.50
N ILE A 11 14.25 -2.13 4.54
CA ILE A 11 13.70 -1.22 5.56
C ILE A 11 13.37 0.13 4.95
N SER A 12 14.29 0.73 4.18
CA SER A 12 14.04 2.04 3.55
C SER A 12 12.92 1.97 2.54
N GLY A 13 12.85 0.89 1.74
CA GLY A 13 11.80 0.68 0.75
C GLY A 13 10.43 0.58 1.41
N LEU A 14 10.32 -0.19 2.49
CA LEU A 14 9.07 -0.33 3.25
C LEU A 14 8.63 1.02 3.86
N VAL A 15 9.54 1.76 4.48
CA VAL A 15 9.25 3.08 5.05
C VAL A 15 8.76 4.06 3.97
N LEU A 16 9.45 4.11 2.83
CA LEU A 16 9.09 4.99 1.73
C LEU A 16 7.75 4.59 1.09
N LEU A 17 7.48 3.29 0.98
CA LEU A 17 6.21 2.78 0.44
C LEU A 17 5.03 3.18 1.33
N ILE A 18 5.13 2.96 2.65
CA ILE A 18 4.08 3.33 3.61
C ILE A 18 3.89 4.85 3.60
N TRP A 19 4.97 5.61 3.71
CA TRP A 19 4.89 7.07 3.71
C TRP A 19 4.28 7.62 2.41
N GLY A 20 4.64 7.04 1.27
CA GLY A 20 4.08 7.41 -0.03
C GLY A 20 2.58 7.10 -0.12
N ALA A 21 2.16 5.93 0.37
CA ALA A 21 0.76 5.55 0.44
C ALA A 21 -0.05 6.51 1.32
N ASP A 22 0.43 6.83 2.52
CA ASP A 22 -0.23 7.78 3.43
C ASP A 22 -0.42 9.15 2.76
N LYS A 23 0.63 9.69 2.13
CA LYS A 23 0.56 10.97 1.42
C LYS A 23 -0.39 10.95 0.24
N PHE A 24 -0.46 9.83 -0.48
CA PHE A 24 -1.41 9.65 -1.56
C PHE A 24 -2.86 9.65 -1.05
N ILE A 25 -3.14 8.93 0.04
CA ILE A 25 -4.48 8.84 0.64
C ILE A 25 -4.92 10.20 1.16
N ASP A 26 -4.07 10.89 1.92
CA ASP A 26 -4.36 12.23 2.46
C ASP A 26 -4.64 13.23 1.34
N GLY A 27 -3.82 13.22 0.28
CA GLY A 27 -3.99 14.08 -0.88
C GLY A 27 -5.29 13.79 -1.63
N ALA A 28 -5.57 12.52 -1.91
CA ALA A 28 -6.78 12.09 -2.61
C ALA A 28 -8.04 12.41 -1.79
N ALA A 29 -8.04 12.13 -0.49
CA ALA A 29 -9.15 12.42 0.42
C ALA A 29 -9.39 13.93 0.54
N GLY A 30 -8.31 14.72 0.63
CA GLY A 30 -8.39 16.18 0.66
C GLY A 30 -8.98 16.76 -0.62
N ILE A 31 -8.54 16.29 -1.79
CA ILE A 31 -9.12 16.70 -3.09
C ILE A 31 -10.61 16.33 -3.16
N ALA A 32 -10.98 15.10 -2.82
CA ALA A 32 -12.37 14.65 -2.85
C ALA A 32 -13.27 15.48 -1.92
N SER A 33 -12.79 15.77 -0.70
CA SER A 33 -13.49 16.62 0.26
C SER A 33 -13.69 18.05 -0.29
N ASN A 34 -12.65 18.64 -0.89
CA ASN A 34 -12.72 19.97 -1.50
C ASN A 34 -13.68 20.04 -2.69
N LEU A 35 -13.90 18.91 -3.38
CA LEU A 35 -14.88 18.78 -4.47
C LEU A 35 -16.31 18.50 -3.97
N GLY A 36 -16.53 18.44 -2.65
CA GLY A 36 -17.84 18.21 -2.06
C GLY A 36 -18.29 16.74 -2.03
N VAL A 37 -17.36 15.79 -2.19
CA VAL A 37 -17.66 14.37 -2.07
C VAL A 37 -18.03 14.06 -0.62
N ALA A 38 -19.12 13.31 -0.42
CA ALA A 38 -19.60 12.96 0.91
C ALA A 38 -18.51 12.21 1.72
N PRO A 39 -18.29 12.55 3.01
CA PRO A 39 -17.27 11.90 3.83
C PRO A 39 -17.39 10.38 3.90
N LEU A 40 -18.62 9.87 3.86
CA LEU A 40 -18.88 8.43 3.81
C LEU A 40 -18.30 7.78 2.54
N ILE A 41 -18.43 8.43 1.38
CA ILE A 41 -17.86 7.93 0.12
C ILE A 41 -16.35 7.96 0.19
N VAL A 42 -15.75 9.05 0.69
CA VAL A 42 -14.29 9.16 0.88
C VAL A 42 -13.78 8.04 1.79
N GLY A 43 -14.46 7.79 2.92
CA GLY A 43 -14.08 6.73 3.87
C GLY A 43 -14.22 5.32 3.27
N LEU A 44 -15.34 5.01 2.62
CA LEU A 44 -15.59 3.69 2.04
C LEU A 44 -14.72 3.39 0.82
N THR A 45 -14.26 4.41 0.11
CA THR A 45 -13.48 4.24 -1.12
C THR A 45 -12.02 4.59 -0.92
N ILE A 46 -11.67 5.87 -0.82
CA ILE A 46 -10.29 6.35 -0.78
C ILE A 46 -9.55 5.78 0.44
N VAL A 47 -10.15 5.87 1.62
CA VAL A 47 -9.51 5.35 2.85
C VAL A 47 -9.54 3.82 2.86
N GLY A 48 -10.68 3.22 2.51
CA GLY A 48 -10.83 1.76 2.46
C GLY A 48 -9.87 1.05 1.51
N PHE A 49 -9.62 1.60 0.32
CA PHE A 49 -8.59 1.10 -0.60
C PHE A 49 -7.19 1.55 -0.19
N GLY A 50 -7.07 2.74 0.39
CA GLY A 50 -5.80 3.34 0.78
C GLY A 50 -4.99 2.48 1.74
N THR A 51 -5.64 1.88 2.74
CA THR A 51 -4.96 1.03 3.72
C THR A 51 -4.35 -0.24 3.11
N SER A 52 -4.80 -0.66 1.93
CA SER A 52 -4.26 -1.80 1.18
C SER A 52 -3.38 -1.37 0.00
N ALA A 53 -3.10 -0.07 -0.17
CA ALA A 53 -2.31 0.43 -1.28
C ALA A 53 -0.86 -0.10 -1.31
N PRO A 54 -0.13 -0.18 -0.17
CA PRO A 54 1.19 -0.81 -0.14
C PRO A 54 1.15 -2.26 -0.65
N GLU A 55 0.17 -3.03 -0.19
CA GLU A 55 -0.01 -4.44 -0.53
C GLU A 55 -0.34 -4.61 -2.01
N MET A 56 -1.22 -3.77 -2.54
CA MET A 56 -1.57 -3.78 -3.96
C MET A 56 -0.33 -3.52 -4.84
N ILE A 57 0.54 -2.57 -4.44
CA ILE A 57 1.76 -2.28 -5.17
C ILE A 57 2.77 -3.43 -5.07
N VAL A 58 2.99 -3.99 -3.88
CA VAL A 58 3.88 -5.15 -3.70
C VAL A 58 3.38 -6.35 -4.52
N SER A 59 2.09 -6.64 -4.48
CA SER A 59 1.49 -7.73 -5.25
C SER A 59 1.57 -7.50 -6.76
N ALA A 60 1.40 -6.26 -7.22
CA ALA A 60 1.54 -5.90 -8.63
C ALA A 60 2.98 -6.08 -9.12
N PHE A 61 3.98 -5.60 -8.36
CA PHE A 61 5.38 -5.81 -8.72
C PHE A 61 5.78 -7.29 -8.67
N ALA A 62 5.33 -8.03 -7.65
CA ALA A 62 5.58 -9.47 -7.58
C ALA A 62 5.02 -10.22 -8.80
N ALA A 63 3.83 -9.85 -9.27
CA ALA A 63 3.26 -10.41 -10.49
C ALA A 63 4.07 -10.01 -11.75
N PHE A 64 4.49 -8.74 -11.83
CA PHE A 64 5.31 -8.23 -12.92
C PHE A 64 6.69 -8.90 -13.01
N ASP A 65 7.29 -9.21 -11.87
CA ASP A 65 8.59 -9.89 -11.76
C ASP A 65 8.50 -11.42 -11.95
N GLY A 66 7.34 -11.94 -12.37
CA GLY A 66 7.14 -13.37 -12.61
C GLY A 66 7.01 -14.22 -11.34
N ALA A 67 6.73 -13.59 -10.20
CA ALA A 67 6.53 -14.24 -8.90
C ALA A 67 5.10 -14.03 -8.33
N PRO A 68 4.02 -14.39 -9.06
CA PRO A 68 2.65 -14.12 -8.64
C PRO A 68 2.25 -14.81 -7.32
N ALA A 69 2.89 -15.93 -6.98
CA ALA A 69 2.68 -16.62 -5.70
C ALA A 69 3.06 -15.73 -4.50
N LEU A 70 4.06 -14.85 -4.64
CA LEU A 70 4.41 -13.87 -3.60
C LEU A 70 3.31 -12.83 -3.44
N GLY A 71 2.72 -12.34 -4.54
CA GLY A 71 1.59 -11.40 -4.49
C GLY A 71 0.33 -12.01 -3.86
N ILE A 72 0.04 -13.27 -4.16
CA ILE A 72 -1.06 -14.01 -3.51
C ILE A 72 -0.76 -14.19 -2.01
N GLY A 73 0.47 -14.59 -1.68
CA GLY A 73 0.90 -14.73 -0.28
C GLY A 73 0.79 -13.42 0.50
N ASN A 74 1.16 -12.30 -0.11
CA ASN A 74 1.01 -10.96 0.44
C ASN A 74 -0.48 -10.64 0.73
N ALA A 75 -1.36 -10.84 -0.25
CA ALA A 75 -2.80 -10.57 -0.08
C ALA A 75 -3.45 -11.44 1.02
N ILE A 76 -3.14 -12.74 1.05
CA ILE A 76 -3.68 -13.65 2.08
C ILE A 76 -3.11 -13.30 3.45
N GLY A 77 -1.80 -13.08 3.56
CA GLY A 77 -1.11 -12.77 4.80
C GLY A 77 -1.61 -11.47 5.44
N SER A 78 -1.84 -10.43 4.64
CA SER A 78 -2.39 -9.16 5.13
C SER A 78 -3.80 -9.33 5.66
N ASN A 79 -4.67 -10.08 4.97
CA ASN A 79 -6.03 -10.33 5.46
C ASN A 79 -6.05 -11.13 6.77
N ILE A 80 -5.14 -12.11 6.93
CA ILE A 80 -5.01 -12.86 8.19
C ILE A 80 -4.53 -11.95 9.33
N THR A 81 -3.62 -11.03 9.04
CA THR A 81 -3.06 -10.11 10.05
C THR A 81 -4.04 -9.02 10.45
N ASN A 82 -4.93 -8.62 9.54
CA ASN A 82 -5.92 -7.57 9.75
C ASN A 82 -7.17 -8.02 10.53
N ILE A 83 -7.45 -9.33 10.60
CA ILE A 83 -8.58 -9.95 11.33
C ILE A 83 -8.12 -10.38 12.72
#